data_AF-A0AAJ2USP2-F1
#
_entry.id   AF-A0AAJ2USP2-F1
#
_cell.length_a   1.000
_cell.length_b   1.000
_cell.length_c   1.000
_cell.angle_alpha   90.00
_cell.angle_beta   90.00
_cell.angle_gamma   90.00
#
_symmetry.space_group_name_H-M   'P 1'
#
loop_
_entity.id
_entity.type
_entity.pdbx_description
1 polymer ?
#
loop_
_entity_poly.entity_id
_entity_poly.type
_entity_poly.pdbx_seq_one_letter_code
_entity_poly.pdbx_strand_id
1 'polypeptide(L)'
;MTVHQHAVEVRAFARYLRDLAALLDPGRGWYGVFCARDPAGMRACFEGSEVPPWDVVESLLQDLAAVRGAGQAAEESVRAAALFAASAAAYDGRPGGRQALADRLDMMLREQSDAVRRLGDADGEPDALAWARDDHARATARCVELRDRLAAVERTVPVTDPWFRGQDGADVPTVSAPRRGKPSGARFAGLDTGDEAEADPVPSPGPGLPAAAPRGARFRGAPAEVAPAPSAPEPDDPAAHRAAGDVVAQLVRLRAEGRSGEAHVVLCEAAAWPAGRLPVLAAALRGAGLEADRATLLWEMSSLTPAELAAAAGALAAAGLADDCGQLLRLGVARPAAEVADAVVALDRAGLEAEARALLEAFVRVRTPQEAARIAEGGPRHLVPRLLAAAREVSATRERDLVHALRVAGVAAP
;
A
#
# COMPACT_ATOMS: atom_id res chain seq x y z
N MET A 1 -19.29 4.10 -27.28
CA MET A 1 -18.59 5.26 -27.87
C MET A 1 -17.99 4.84 -29.21
N THR A 2 -17.87 5.73 -30.19
CA THR A 2 -17.31 5.39 -31.51
C THR A 2 -15.79 5.39 -31.47
N VAL A 3 -15.14 4.57 -32.33
CA VAL A 3 -13.67 4.52 -32.48
C VAL A 3 -13.06 5.91 -32.72
N HIS A 4 -13.78 6.78 -33.41
CA HIS A 4 -13.39 8.17 -33.64
C HIS A 4 -13.32 9.00 -32.36
N GLN A 5 -14.22 8.80 -31.40
CA GLN A 5 -14.19 9.51 -30.12
C GLN A 5 -12.95 9.14 -29.32
N HIS A 6 -12.58 7.85 -29.27
CA HIS A 6 -11.41 7.38 -28.51
C HIS A 6 -10.11 8.01 -29.05
N ALA A 7 -9.98 8.09 -30.37
CA ALA A 7 -8.82 8.72 -31.00
C ALA A 7 -8.75 10.24 -30.76
N VAL A 8 -9.90 10.90 -30.56
CA VAL A 8 -9.95 12.34 -30.24
C VAL A 8 -9.45 12.62 -28.83
N GLU A 9 -9.90 11.85 -27.83
CA GLU A 9 -9.50 12.07 -26.43
C GLU A 9 -8.00 11.89 -26.22
N VAL A 10 -7.41 10.82 -26.78
CA VAL A 10 -5.97 10.55 -26.68
C VAL A 10 -5.16 11.68 -27.34
N ARG A 11 -5.58 12.15 -28.52
CA ARG A 11 -4.91 13.26 -29.22
C ARG A 11 -5.07 14.59 -28.49
N ALA A 12 -6.19 14.82 -27.80
CA ALA A 12 -6.43 16.03 -27.04
C ALA A 12 -5.46 16.12 -25.85
N PHE A 13 -5.28 15.02 -25.11
CA PHE A 13 -4.33 14.99 -24.01
C PHE A 13 -2.87 15.05 -24.48
N ALA A 14 -2.51 14.35 -25.56
CA ALA A 14 -1.17 14.44 -26.12
C ALA A 14 -0.82 15.87 -26.59
N ARG A 15 -1.79 16.60 -27.17
CA ARG A 15 -1.61 18.03 -27.51
C ARG A 15 -1.40 18.87 -26.25
N TYR A 16 -2.23 18.67 -25.23
CA TYR A 16 -2.08 19.34 -23.94
C TYR A 16 -0.69 19.13 -23.34
N LEU A 17 -0.18 17.89 -23.34
CA LEU A 17 1.15 17.57 -22.82
C LEU A 17 2.27 18.29 -23.59
N ARG A 18 2.15 18.40 -24.92
CA ARG A 18 3.12 19.17 -25.73
C ARG A 18 3.06 20.65 -25.42
N ASP A 19 1.85 21.21 -25.26
CA ASP A 19 1.66 22.62 -24.91
C ASP A 19 2.22 22.90 -23.51
N LEU A 20 2.02 21.99 -22.56
CA LEU A 20 2.61 22.05 -21.22
C LEU A 20 4.14 21.98 -21.30
N ALA A 21 4.70 20.97 -21.99
CA ALA A 21 6.14 20.78 -22.12
C ALA A 21 6.85 21.96 -22.81
N ALA A 22 6.17 22.65 -23.74
CA ALA A 22 6.69 23.85 -24.39
C ALA A 22 6.89 25.04 -23.43
N LEU A 23 6.26 25.00 -22.26
CA LEU A 23 6.43 26.00 -21.20
C LEU A 23 7.56 25.64 -20.21
N LEU A 24 8.11 24.43 -20.29
CA LEU A 24 9.08 23.89 -19.35
C LEU A 24 10.49 23.85 -19.97
N ASP A 25 11.52 23.97 -19.13
CA ASP A 25 12.91 23.90 -19.55
C ASP A 25 13.39 22.43 -19.60
N PRO A 26 13.77 21.87 -20.76
CA PRO A 26 14.25 20.49 -20.86
C PRO A 26 15.60 20.25 -20.17
N GLY A 27 16.32 21.30 -19.74
CA GLY A 27 17.56 21.20 -18.98
C GLY A 27 17.37 21.26 -17.46
N ARG A 28 16.14 21.42 -16.95
CA ARG A 28 15.85 21.61 -15.52
C ARG A 28 14.58 20.86 -15.09
N GLY A 29 14.38 20.79 -13.77
CA GLY A 29 13.19 20.20 -13.17
C GLY A 29 13.01 18.71 -13.47
N TRP A 30 11.84 18.19 -13.15
CA TRP A 30 11.48 16.81 -13.44
C TRP A 30 11.33 16.53 -14.93
N TYR A 31 10.89 17.51 -15.72
CA TYR A 31 10.78 17.40 -17.17
C TYR A 31 12.12 17.03 -17.80
N GLY A 32 13.20 17.70 -17.42
CA GLY A 32 14.55 17.38 -17.88
C GLY A 32 15.00 15.98 -17.43
N VAL A 33 14.72 15.61 -16.18
CA VAL A 33 15.04 14.28 -15.64
C VAL A 33 14.36 13.17 -16.44
N PHE A 34 13.06 13.30 -16.73
CA PHE A 34 12.33 12.28 -17.49
C PHE A 34 12.82 12.20 -18.94
N CYS A 35 13.11 13.34 -19.58
CA CYS A 35 13.66 13.36 -20.93
C CYS A 35 15.04 12.68 -20.99
N ALA A 36 15.86 12.84 -19.95
CA ALA A 36 17.17 12.19 -19.88
C ALA A 36 17.07 10.69 -19.59
N ARG A 37 16.15 10.29 -18.69
CA ARG A 37 16.00 8.88 -18.25
C ARG A 37 15.26 8.01 -19.27
N ASP A 38 14.20 8.53 -19.87
CA ASP A 38 13.40 7.81 -20.87
C ASP A 38 12.92 8.74 -22.00
N PRO A 39 13.84 9.12 -22.92
CA PRO A 39 13.50 9.99 -24.04
C PRO A 39 12.49 9.34 -25.01
N ALA A 40 12.46 8.01 -25.09
CA ALA A 40 11.55 7.30 -25.98
C ALA A 40 10.12 7.28 -25.43
N GLY A 41 9.96 6.99 -24.13
CA GLY A 41 8.67 7.03 -23.44
C GLY A 41 8.06 8.44 -23.46
N MET A 42 8.87 9.48 -23.19
CA MET A 42 8.39 10.86 -23.26
C MET A 42 7.89 11.23 -24.66
N ARG A 43 8.62 10.83 -25.73
CA ARG A 43 8.15 11.02 -27.11
C ARG A 43 6.84 10.29 -27.38
N ALA A 44 6.72 9.03 -26.96
CA ALA A 44 5.49 8.25 -27.12
C ALA A 44 4.28 8.90 -26.44
N CYS A 45 4.48 9.49 -25.25
CA CYS A 45 3.45 10.27 -24.56
C CYS A 45 3.05 11.53 -25.31
N PHE A 46 4.03 12.28 -25.84
CA PHE A 46 3.76 13.47 -26.65
C PHE A 46 3.12 13.16 -28.00
N GLU A 47 3.39 11.99 -28.59
CA GLU A 47 2.75 11.52 -29.82
C GLU A 47 1.35 10.95 -29.56
N GLY A 48 1.03 10.62 -28.31
CA GLY A 48 -0.22 9.98 -27.90
C GLY A 48 -0.27 8.49 -28.23
N SER A 49 0.86 7.86 -28.52
CA SER A 49 0.96 6.40 -28.68
C SER A 49 1.02 5.68 -27.32
N GLU A 50 1.40 6.41 -26.26
CA GLU A 50 1.37 5.97 -24.88
C GLU A 50 0.65 7.02 -24.00
N VAL A 51 0.00 6.57 -22.93
CA VAL A 51 -0.52 7.46 -21.89
C VAL A 51 0.52 7.49 -20.77
N PRO A 52 1.09 8.67 -20.42
CA PRO A 52 2.05 8.76 -19.32
C PRO A 52 1.38 8.37 -18.00
N PRO A 53 2.12 7.84 -17.03
CA PRO A 53 1.65 7.76 -15.65
C PRO A 53 1.25 9.13 -15.09
N TRP A 54 0.27 9.17 -14.19
CA TRP A 54 -0.19 10.39 -13.54
C TRP A 54 0.90 11.06 -12.70
N ASP A 55 1.78 10.29 -12.03
CA ASP A 55 2.90 10.84 -11.24
C ASP A 55 3.86 11.68 -12.10
N VAL A 56 4.01 11.33 -13.38
CA VAL A 56 4.80 12.09 -14.35
C VAL A 56 4.10 13.40 -14.64
N VAL A 57 2.78 13.39 -14.88
CA VAL A 57 1.97 14.59 -15.12
C VAL A 57 2.02 15.53 -13.92
N GLU A 58 1.87 15.01 -12.70
CA GLU A 58 1.99 15.78 -11.46
C GLU A 58 3.36 16.45 -11.33
N SER A 59 4.43 15.73 -11.68
CA SER A 59 5.79 16.27 -11.65
C SER A 59 5.99 17.39 -12.69
N LEU A 60 5.40 17.28 -13.89
CA LEU A 60 5.41 18.35 -14.89
C LEU A 60 4.61 19.58 -14.42
N LEU A 61 3.50 19.37 -13.70
CA LEU A 61 2.72 20.45 -13.10
C LEU A 61 3.46 21.13 -11.93
N GLN A 62 4.30 20.39 -11.19
CA GLN A 62 5.20 20.97 -10.20
C GLN A 62 6.27 21.85 -10.86
N ASP A 63 6.86 21.41 -11.98
CA ASP A 63 7.77 22.26 -12.76
C ASP A 63 7.04 23.50 -13.30
N LEU A 64 5.80 23.36 -13.76
CA LEU A 64 4.97 24.49 -14.17
C LEU A 64 4.74 25.47 -13.01
N ALA A 65 4.50 24.98 -11.79
CA ALA A 65 4.35 25.82 -10.60
C ALA A 65 5.61 26.65 -10.33
N ALA A 66 6.80 26.10 -10.59
CA ALA A 66 8.06 26.84 -10.47
C ALA A 66 8.20 27.97 -11.51
N VAL A 67 7.58 27.84 -12.68
CA VAL A 67 7.65 28.82 -13.79
C VAL A 67 6.51 29.85 -13.74
N ARG A 68 5.29 29.41 -13.38
CA ARG A 68 4.04 30.17 -13.51
C ARG A 68 3.34 30.47 -12.18
N GLY A 69 3.83 29.89 -11.09
CA GLY A 69 3.26 30.03 -9.75
C GLY A 69 2.25 28.93 -9.40
N ALA A 70 2.10 28.67 -8.10
CA ALA A 70 1.29 27.56 -7.59
C ALA A 70 -0.21 27.67 -7.92
N GLY A 71 -0.77 28.89 -7.94
CA GLY A 71 -2.19 29.09 -8.25
C GLY A 71 -2.55 28.67 -9.67
N GLN A 72 -1.74 29.08 -10.66
CA GLN A 72 -1.95 28.70 -12.05
C GLN A 72 -1.72 27.20 -12.27
N ALA A 73 -0.72 26.61 -11.60
CA ALA A 73 -0.48 25.17 -11.68
C ALA A 73 -1.63 24.34 -11.07
N ALA A 74 -2.27 24.83 -10.01
CA ALA A 74 -3.44 24.16 -9.43
C ALA A 74 -4.65 24.16 -10.38
N GLU A 75 -4.92 25.29 -11.05
CA GLU A 75 -5.97 25.35 -12.09
C GLU A 75 -5.66 24.41 -13.27
N GLU A 76 -4.41 24.42 -13.73
CA GLU A 76 -3.95 23.52 -14.80
C GLU A 76 -3.99 22.05 -14.37
N SER A 77 -3.75 21.73 -13.10
CA SER A 77 -3.85 20.37 -12.58
C SER A 77 -5.26 19.80 -12.70
N VAL A 78 -6.30 20.59 -12.44
CA VAL A 78 -7.69 20.15 -12.60
C VAL A 78 -7.99 19.84 -14.07
N ARG A 79 -7.52 20.70 -14.97
CA ARG A 79 -7.67 20.52 -16.41
C ARG A 79 -6.91 19.29 -16.91
N ALA A 80 -5.66 19.11 -16.46
CA ALA A 80 -4.81 17.97 -16.77
C ALA A 80 -5.47 16.66 -16.34
N ALA A 81 -6.00 16.60 -15.11
CA ALA A 81 -6.66 15.41 -14.57
C ALA A 81 -7.88 14.99 -15.41
N ALA A 82 -8.69 15.96 -15.86
CA ALA A 82 -9.84 15.68 -16.70
C ALA A 82 -9.44 15.12 -18.08
N LEU A 83 -8.44 15.73 -18.73
CA LEU A 83 -7.93 15.27 -20.03
C LEU A 83 -7.22 13.91 -19.92
N PHE A 84 -6.44 13.72 -18.85
CA PHE A 84 -5.78 12.46 -18.54
C PHE A 84 -6.80 11.34 -18.36
N ALA A 85 -7.82 11.53 -17.53
CA ALA A 85 -8.85 10.52 -17.28
C ALA A 85 -9.60 10.12 -18.57
N ALA A 86 -9.94 11.09 -19.42
CA ALA A 86 -10.58 10.84 -20.71
C ALA A 86 -9.66 10.07 -21.67
N SER A 87 -8.38 10.47 -21.76
CA SER A 87 -7.37 9.80 -22.58
C SER A 87 -7.08 8.38 -22.10
N ALA A 88 -6.89 8.17 -20.80
CA ALA A 88 -6.65 6.87 -20.20
C ALA A 88 -7.84 5.93 -20.48
N ALA A 89 -9.07 6.36 -20.23
CA ALA A 89 -10.26 5.57 -20.51
C ALA A 89 -10.38 5.19 -21.99
N ALA A 90 -10.10 6.12 -22.91
CA ALA A 90 -10.11 5.87 -24.35
C ALA A 90 -9.02 4.89 -24.79
N TYR A 91 -7.80 5.04 -24.24
CA TYR A 91 -6.65 4.19 -24.51
C TYR A 91 -6.88 2.76 -24.00
N ASP A 92 -7.36 2.64 -22.76
CA ASP A 92 -7.54 1.36 -22.08
C ASP A 92 -8.76 0.59 -22.62
N GLY A 93 -9.75 1.32 -23.16
CA GLY A 93 -10.93 0.76 -23.81
C GLY A 93 -10.71 0.24 -25.24
N ARG A 94 -9.50 0.31 -25.79
CA ARG A 94 -9.18 -0.25 -27.12
C ARG A 94 -9.15 -1.78 -27.08
N PRO A 95 -9.32 -2.48 -28.22
CA PRO A 95 -9.11 -3.94 -28.28
C PRO A 95 -7.74 -4.33 -27.70
N GLY A 96 -7.72 -5.25 -26.74
CA GLY A 96 -6.50 -5.66 -26.03
C GLY A 96 -6.01 -4.69 -24.94
N GLY A 97 -6.65 -3.54 -24.74
CA GLY A 97 -6.25 -2.53 -23.76
C GLY A 97 -6.28 -3.04 -22.32
N ARG A 98 -7.30 -3.84 -21.96
CA ARG A 98 -7.34 -4.54 -20.66
C ARG A 98 -6.12 -5.41 -20.41
N GLN A 99 -5.75 -6.25 -21.39
CA GLN A 99 -4.61 -7.16 -21.24
C GLN A 99 -3.31 -6.36 -21.14
N ALA A 100 -3.13 -5.36 -22.00
CA ALA A 100 -1.97 -4.47 -21.95
C ALA A 100 -1.84 -3.73 -20.60
N LEU A 101 -2.96 -3.34 -19.97
CA LEU A 101 -2.96 -2.79 -18.61
C LEU A 101 -2.51 -3.80 -17.56
N ALA A 102 -3.02 -5.04 -17.63
CA ALA A 102 -2.63 -6.11 -16.70
C ALA A 102 -1.14 -6.44 -16.84
N ASP A 103 -0.65 -6.60 -18.07
CA ASP A 103 0.78 -6.86 -18.35
C ASP A 103 1.67 -5.72 -17.82
N ARG A 104 1.21 -4.46 -17.97
CA ARG A 104 1.92 -3.29 -17.45
C ARG A 104 1.91 -3.23 -15.92
N LEU A 105 0.81 -3.64 -15.28
CA LEU A 105 0.75 -3.75 -13.81
C LEU A 105 1.74 -4.82 -13.31
N ASP A 106 1.79 -5.99 -13.95
CA ASP A 106 2.73 -7.06 -13.58
C ASP A 106 4.18 -6.61 -13.74
N MET A 107 4.49 -5.89 -14.83
CA MET A 107 5.80 -5.27 -15.01
C MET A 107 6.11 -4.25 -13.91
N MET A 108 5.15 -3.39 -13.56
CA MET A 108 5.34 -2.37 -12.53
C MET A 108 5.48 -2.95 -11.13
N LEU A 109 4.81 -4.08 -10.84
CA LEU A 109 4.98 -4.80 -9.57
C LEU A 109 6.39 -5.36 -9.43
N ARG A 110 6.97 -5.91 -10.51
CA ARG A 110 8.38 -6.33 -10.51
C ARG A 110 9.32 -5.14 -10.29
N GLU A 111 9.07 -4.02 -10.98
CA GLU A 111 9.87 -2.80 -10.78
C GLU A 111 9.75 -2.26 -9.35
N GLN A 112 8.56 -2.33 -8.74
CA GLN A 112 8.34 -1.94 -7.35
C GLN A 112 9.17 -2.80 -6.39
N SER A 113 9.17 -4.13 -6.58
CA SER A 113 10.00 -5.05 -5.81
C SER A 113 11.49 -4.77 -6.00
N ASP A 114 11.92 -4.46 -7.23
CA ASP A 114 13.30 -4.09 -7.52
C ASP A 114 13.70 -2.76 -6.87
N ALA A 115 12.79 -1.77 -6.85
CA ALA A 115 13.02 -0.51 -6.16
C ALA A 115 13.18 -0.71 -4.64
N VAL A 116 12.40 -1.59 -4.03
CA VAL A 116 12.57 -1.97 -2.60
C VAL A 116 13.93 -2.60 -2.35
N ARG A 117 14.40 -3.46 -3.25
CA ARG A 117 15.75 -4.04 -3.15
C ARG A 117 16.84 -2.96 -3.21
N ARG A 118 16.74 -2.02 -4.17
CA ARG A 118 17.70 -0.90 -4.31
C ARG A 118 17.72 0.03 -3.09
N LEU A 119 16.59 0.17 -2.38
CA LEU A 119 16.55 0.90 -1.10
C LEU A 119 17.46 0.26 -0.04
N GLY A 120 17.54 -1.07 -0.01
CA GLY A 120 18.45 -1.81 0.88
C GLY A 120 19.91 -1.72 0.45
N ASP A 121 20.17 -1.66 -0.86
CA ASP A 121 21.53 -1.60 -1.42
C ASP A 121 22.17 -0.20 -1.35
N ALA A 122 21.37 0.87 -1.17
CA ALA A 122 21.83 2.25 -1.15
C ALA A 122 22.43 2.72 0.20
N ASP A 123 22.81 1.79 1.08
CA ASP A 123 23.31 2.11 2.43
C ASP A 123 24.61 2.94 2.37
N GLY A 124 24.65 4.04 3.12
CA GLY A 124 25.81 4.94 3.22
C GLY A 124 25.93 6.05 2.16
N GLU A 125 25.10 6.08 1.11
CA GLU A 125 25.09 7.14 0.09
C GLU A 125 23.76 7.93 0.08
N PRO A 126 23.70 9.12 0.72
CA PRO A 126 22.45 9.87 0.89
C PRO A 126 21.70 10.19 -0.41
N ASP A 127 22.43 10.55 -1.46
CA ASP A 127 21.84 10.89 -2.76
C ASP A 127 21.29 9.65 -3.48
N ALA A 128 22.00 8.52 -3.41
CA ALA A 128 21.54 7.25 -3.97
C ALA A 128 20.27 6.77 -3.26
N LEU A 129 20.21 6.93 -1.92
CA LEU A 129 19.05 6.59 -1.12
C LEU A 129 17.85 7.50 -1.43
N ALA A 130 18.07 8.80 -1.65
CA ALA A 130 17.01 9.73 -2.05
C ALA A 130 16.40 9.33 -3.41
N TRP A 131 17.23 8.99 -4.39
CA TRP A 131 16.78 8.47 -5.68
C TRP A 131 16.04 7.14 -5.56
N ALA A 132 16.55 6.21 -4.76
CA ALA A 132 15.87 4.92 -4.54
C ALA A 132 14.50 5.09 -3.87
N ARG A 133 14.36 6.06 -2.96
CA ARG A 133 13.06 6.41 -2.34
C ARG A 133 12.08 7.01 -3.34
N ASP A 134 12.55 7.92 -4.19
CA ASP A 134 11.71 8.50 -5.25
C ASP A 134 11.26 7.43 -6.26
N ASP A 135 12.18 6.59 -6.73
CA ASP A 135 11.87 5.48 -7.64
C ASP A 135 10.83 4.52 -7.04
N HIS A 136 10.97 4.17 -5.76
CA HIS A 136 9.99 3.32 -5.06
C HIS A 136 8.62 4.02 -4.90
N ALA A 137 8.59 5.29 -4.54
CA ALA A 137 7.36 6.07 -4.42
C ALA A 137 6.61 6.14 -5.75
N ARG A 138 7.33 6.40 -6.85
CA ARG A 138 6.76 6.44 -8.21
C ARG A 138 6.26 5.08 -8.67
N ALA A 139 7.01 4.01 -8.45
CA ALA A 139 6.56 2.65 -8.79
C ALA A 139 5.27 2.28 -8.03
N THR A 140 5.19 2.66 -6.74
CA THR A 140 4.00 2.45 -5.90
C THR A 140 2.79 3.23 -6.41
N ALA A 141 2.95 4.52 -6.72
CA ALA A 141 1.89 5.34 -7.29
C ALA A 141 1.36 4.78 -8.62
N ARG A 142 2.25 4.30 -9.49
CA ARG A 142 1.90 3.66 -10.76
C ARG A 142 1.13 2.35 -10.58
N CYS A 143 1.51 1.53 -9.62
CA CYS A 143 0.75 0.32 -9.29
C CYS A 143 -0.68 0.64 -8.83
N VAL A 144 -0.88 1.69 -8.03
CA VAL A 144 -2.22 2.13 -7.60
C VAL A 144 -3.03 2.62 -8.81
N GLU A 145 -2.46 3.49 -9.63
CA GLU A 145 -3.13 4.01 -10.82
C GLU A 145 -3.55 2.90 -11.79
N LEU A 146 -2.64 1.95 -12.10
CA LEU A 146 -2.92 0.85 -13.03
C LEU A 146 -4.02 -0.06 -12.51
N ARG A 147 -4.06 -0.34 -11.19
CA ARG A 147 -5.17 -1.09 -10.58
C ARG A 147 -6.51 -0.36 -10.70
N ASP A 148 -6.52 0.95 -10.47
CA ASP A 148 -7.74 1.77 -10.59
C ASP A 148 -8.25 1.83 -12.03
N ARG A 149 -7.34 1.98 -13.00
CA ARG A 149 -7.64 1.93 -14.43
C ARG A 149 -8.18 0.57 -14.86
N LEU A 150 -7.57 -0.52 -14.41
CA LEU A 150 -8.04 -1.88 -14.68
C LEU A 150 -9.46 -2.10 -14.14
N ALA A 151 -9.71 -1.68 -12.89
CA ALA A 151 -11.03 -1.74 -12.28
C ALA A 151 -12.05 -0.84 -12.99
N ALA A 152 -11.62 0.25 -13.63
CA ALA A 152 -12.49 1.08 -14.45
C ALA A 152 -12.90 0.40 -15.75
N VAL A 153 -11.95 -0.27 -16.42
CA VAL A 153 -12.24 -1.05 -17.63
C VAL A 153 -13.20 -2.21 -17.32
N GLU A 154 -12.99 -2.94 -16.22
CA GLU A 154 -13.86 -4.06 -15.81
C GLU A 154 -15.31 -3.64 -15.62
N ARG A 155 -15.55 -2.46 -15.04
CA ARG A 155 -16.91 -1.92 -14.87
C ARG A 155 -17.61 -1.56 -16.19
N THR A 156 -16.86 -1.39 -17.28
CA THR A 156 -17.40 -1.00 -18.59
C THR A 156 -17.67 -2.18 -19.53
N VAL A 157 -17.14 -3.36 -19.24
CA VAL A 157 -17.43 -4.58 -19.99
C VAL A 157 -18.80 -5.10 -19.54
N PRO A 158 -19.83 -5.14 -20.41
CA PRO A 158 -21.10 -5.77 -20.04
C PRO A 158 -20.84 -7.24 -19.78
N VAL A 159 -21.24 -7.74 -18.61
CA VAL A 159 -21.32 -9.18 -18.35
C VAL A 159 -22.39 -9.74 -19.28
N THR A 160 -21.99 -10.23 -20.45
CA THR A 160 -22.84 -11.11 -21.26
C THR A 160 -22.73 -12.50 -20.66
N ASP A 161 -23.67 -12.87 -19.79
CA ASP A 161 -23.87 -14.26 -19.40
C ASP A 161 -24.93 -14.90 -20.32
N PRO A 162 -24.55 -15.87 -21.20
CA PRO A 162 -25.51 -16.56 -22.07
C PRO A 162 -26.29 -17.69 -21.38
N TRP A 163 -26.13 -17.90 -20.06
CA TRP A 163 -26.51 -19.17 -19.41
C TRP A 163 -27.79 -19.16 -18.55
N PHE A 164 -28.53 -18.06 -18.49
CA PHE A 164 -29.88 -18.07 -17.90
C PHE A 164 -30.95 -17.63 -18.90
N ARG A 165 -31.45 -18.61 -19.67
CA ARG A 165 -32.74 -18.53 -20.36
C ARG A 165 -33.60 -19.74 -19.99
N GLY A 166 -34.50 -19.53 -19.03
CA GLY A 166 -35.67 -20.35 -18.75
C GLY A 166 -36.69 -19.46 -18.05
N GLN A 167 -37.59 -18.85 -18.83
CA GLN A 167 -39.05 -19.03 -18.70
C GLN A 167 -39.58 -18.90 -17.27
N ASP A 168 -40.12 -17.72 -16.95
CA ASP A 168 -41.57 -17.57 -16.80
C ASP A 168 -41.94 -16.08 -16.88
N GLY A 169 -43.04 -15.79 -17.59
CA GLY A 169 -43.57 -14.45 -17.76
C GLY A 169 -44.68 -14.15 -16.77
N ALA A 170 -44.77 -12.89 -16.33
CA ALA A 170 -46.03 -12.15 -16.17
C ALA A 170 -45.76 -10.71 -15.72
N ASP A 171 -46.49 -9.81 -16.37
CA ASP A 171 -46.89 -8.45 -16.00
C ASP A 171 -45.86 -7.31 -15.82
N VAL A 172 -46.07 -6.30 -16.67
CA VAL A 172 -45.58 -4.93 -16.57
C VAL A 172 -46.67 -4.08 -15.92
N PRO A 173 -46.31 -3.16 -15.01
CA PRO A 173 -46.81 -1.81 -15.20
C PRO A 173 -45.72 -0.73 -15.07
N THR A 174 -45.82 0.24 -15.97
CA THR A 174 -45.04 1.47 -16.06
C THR A 174 -45.33 2.45 -14.91
N VAL A 175 -44.30 2.93 -14.19
CA VAL A 175 -44.33 4.26 -13.53
C VAL A 175 -42.92 4.89 -13.43
N SER A 176 -42.80 6.07 -14.06
CA SER A 176 -42.04 7.30 -13.76
C SER A 176 -40.74 7.30 -12.94
N ALA A 177 -39.73 7.97 -13.51
CA ALA A 177 -38.45 8.36 -12.88
C ALA A 177 -38.61 9.39 -11.73
N PRO A 178 -37.70 9.35 -10.74
CA PRO A 178 -37.08 10.59 -10.25
C PRO A 178 -35.54 10.51 -10.05
N ARG A 179 -34.99 11.66 -9.63
CA ARG A 179 -33.64 12.21 -9.86
C ARG A 179 -32.50 11.62 -9.00
N ARG A 180 -31.28 11.87 -9.50
CA ARG A 180 -29.94 11.79 -8.89
C ARG A 180 -29.87 11.88 -7.35
N GLY A 181 -29.11 10.96 -6.77
CA GLY A 181 -28.32 11.12 -5.55
C GLY A 181 -27.16 10.12 -5.55
N LYS A 182 -25.93 10.59 -5.29
CA LYS A 182 -24.81 9.76 -4.81
C LYS A 182 -24.92 9.73 -3.28
N PRO A 183 -24.59 8.62 -2.59
CA PRO A 183 -23.17 8.33 -2.31
C PRO A 183 -22.83 6.83 -2.16
N SER A 184 -21.52 6.58 -1.97
CA SER A 184 -20.94 5.48 -1.17
C SER A 184 -21.13 4.07 -1.73
N GLY A 185 -20.10 3.27 -2.04
CA GLY A 185 -18.91 2.99 -1.22
C GLY A 185 -19.06 1.59 -0.61
N ALA A 186 -18.07 0.72 -0.87
CA ALA A 186 -17.96 -0.72 -0.54
C ALA A 186 -18.70 -1.66 -1.52
N ARG A 187 -18.08 -2.41 -2.44
CA ARG A 187 -16.98 -3.42 -2.37
C ARG A 187 -17.34 -4.65 -1.54
N PHE A 188 -17.63 -5.75 -2.24
CA PHE A 188 -17.27 -7.13 -1.89
C PHE A 188 -16.80 -7.77 -3.21
N ALA A 189 -15.53 -8.17 -3.29
CA ALA A 189 -15.02 -9.50 -2.94
C ALA A 189 -15.63 -10.55 -3.88
N GLY A 190 -14.90 -11.30 -4.70
CA GLY A 190 -13.49 -11.64 -4.85
C GLY A 190 -13.47 -12.93 -5.69
N LEU A 191 -12.33 -13.34 -6.27
CA LEU A 191 -11.98 -14.77 -6.40
C LEU A 191 -10.62 -14.98 -7.08
N ASP A 192 -9.85 -15.80 -6.39
CA ASP A 192 -8.58 -16.43 -6.70
C ASP A 192 -8.62 -17.37 -7.92
N THR A 193 -7.45 -17.65 -8.49
CA THR A 193 -6.72 -18.94 -8.44
C THR A 193 -5.51 -18.85 -9.37
N GLY A 194 -4.27 -19.12 -8.91
CA GLY A 194 -3.60 -20.43 -9.02
C GLY A 194 -2.84 -20.49 -10.37
N ASP A 195 -1.63 -21.03 -10.54
CA ASP A 195 -0.74 -21.85 -9.73
C ASP A 195 0.64 -21.85 -10.43
N GLU A 196 1.63 -22.41 -9.76
CA GLU A 196 3.07 -22.37 -10.00
C GLU A 196 3.58 -22.97 -11.34
N ALA A 197 4.72 -22.46 -11.83
CA ALA A 197 5.66 -23.24 -12.63
C ALA A 197 7.11 -22.70 -12.50
N GLU A 198 7.96 -23.58 -11.99
CA GLU A 198 9.39 -23.53 -11.73
C GLU A 198 10.24 -23.53 -13.03
N ALA A 199 11.30 -22.71 -13.11
CA ALA A 199 12.41 -22.91 -14.05
C ALA A 199 13.69 -22.15 -13.62
N ASP A 200 14.76 -22.91 -13.46
CA ASP A 200 16.13 -22.50 -13.09
C ASP A 200 17.06 -22.49 -14.36
N PRO A 201 18.34 -22.07 -14.30
CA PRO A 201 18.84 -20.88 -15.02
C PRO A 201 19.95 -21.15 -16.08
N VAL A 202 20.23 -20.20 -16.99
CA VAL A 202 21.42 -20.23 -17.89
C VAL A 202 21.90 -18.78 -18.27
N PRO A 203 23.23 -18.51 -18.48
CA PRO A 203 23.85 -17.19 -18.19
C PRO A 203 24.51 -16.42 -19.37
N SER A 204 25.10 -15.23 -19.04
CA SER A 204 26.27 -14.49 -19.65
C SER A 204 25.99 -13.36 -20.68
N PRO A 205 26.95 -12.44 -21.03
CA PRO A 205 28.20 -11.95 -20.39
C PRO A 205 28.50 -10.40 -20.44
N GLY A 206 29.27 -9.88 -19.45
CA GLY A 206 30.40 -8.88 -19.52
C GLY A 206 30.23 -7.45 -20.14
N PRO A 207 31.18 -6.49 -19.95
CA PRO A 207 32.60 -6.63 -19.56
C PRO A 207 33.12 -5.73 -18.39
N GLY A 208 34.29 -6.11 -17.82
CA GLY A 208 35.02 -5.42 -16.72
C GLY A 208 35.88 -4.22 -17.16
N LEU A 209 36.81 -3.59 -16.41
CA LEU A 209 37.65 -3.75 -15.19
C LEU A 209 38.35 -2.34 -14.97
N PRO A 210 39.22 -2.02 -13.97
CA PRO A 210 40.10 -2.91 -13.19
C PRO A 210 40.17 -2.70 -11.66
N ALA A 211 40.87 -3.67 -11.06
CA ALA A 211 41.01 -3.93 -9.63
C ALA A 211 42.11 -3.13 -8.93
N ALA A 212 41.97 -3.02 -7.60
CA ALA A 212 43.09 -2.93 -6.66
C ALA A 212 42.74 -3.73 -5.39
N ALA A 213 43.56 -4.73 -5.07
CA ALA A 213 43.58 -5.38 -3.76
C ALA A 213 44.43 -4.56 -2.77
N PRO A 214 44.26 -4.77 -1.46
CA PRO A 214 45.25 -5.63 -0.83
C PRO A 214 44.69 -6.63 0.21
N ARG A 215 45.59 -7.56 0.51
CA ARG A 215 45.53 -8.68 1.46
C ARG A 215 45.39 -8.22 2.91
N GLY A 216 44.79 -9.04 3.75
CA GLY A 216 44.95 -8.96 5.21
C GLY A 216 44.09 -9.97 5.94
N ALA A 217 44.73 -10.82 6.75
CA ALA A 217 44.13 -11.95 7.42
C ALA A 217 43.88 -11.69 8.91
N ARG A 218 42.91 -12.42 9.47
CA ARG A 218 42.74 -12.81 10.89
C ARG A 218 42.27 -11.75 11.88
N PHE A 219 41.05 -11.92 12.39
CA PHE A 219 40.65 -11.80 13.82
C PHE A 219 39.38 -12.66 13.97
N ARG A 220 39.46 -13.92 14.42
CA ARG A 220 39.38 -14.38 15.83
C ARG A 220 38.43 -13.53 16.66
N GLY A 221 37.29 -14.14 17.03
CA GLY A 221 36.18 -13.50 17.72
C GLY A 221 36.52 -12.87 19.07
N ALA A 222 35.78 -11.81 19.35
CA ALA A 222 35.55 -11.26 20.68
C ALA A 222 34.03 -11.27 20.92
N PRO A 223 33.55 -11.53 22.15
CA PRO A 223 32.12 -11.57 22.43
C PRO A 223 31.52 -10.18 22.29
N ALA A 224 30.33 -10.11 21.69
CA ALA A 224 29.51 -8.92 21.70
C ALA A 224 29.12 -8.60 23.15
N GLU A 225 29.57 -7.45 23.63
CA GLU A 225 29.11 -6.84 24.87
C GLU A 225 27.63 -6.51 24.70
N VAL A 226 26.78 -7.17 25.50
CA VAL A 226 25.34 -6.97 25.51
C VAL A 226 25.07 -5.55 25.99
N ALA A 227 24.68 -4.67 25.07
CA ALA A 227 24.10 -3.39 25.42
C ALA A 227 22.84 -3.63 26.28
N PRO A 228 22.64 -2.88 27.38
CA PRO A 228 21.47 -3.05 28.23
C PRO A 228 20.19 -2.80 27.44
N ALA A 229 19.21 -3.69 27.61
CA ALA A 229 17.88 -3.56 27.03
C ALA A 229 17.26 -2.22 27.43
N PRO A 230 16.50 -1.54 26.54
CA PRO A 230 15.79 -0.33 26.90
C PRO A 230 14.79 -0.66 28.01
N SER A 231 14.95 -0.01 29.16
CA SER A 231 14.05 -0.08 30.29
C SER A 231 12.63 0.28 29.84
N ALA A 232 11.65 -0.52 30.25
CA ALA A 232 10.24 -0.18 30.07
C ALA A 232 9.97 1.23 30.65
N PRO A 233 9.25 2.11 29.94
CA PRO A 233 8.93 3.42 30.48
C PRO A 233 8.10 3.25 31.75
N GLU A 234 8.50 3.97 32.80
CA GLU A 234 7.72 4.04 34.03
C GLU A 234 6.33 4.63 33.73
N PRO A 235 5.27 4.17 34.41
CA PRO A 235 3.88 4.47 34.08
C PRO A 235 3.50 5.96 34.14
N ASP A 236 4.36 6.84 34.67
CA ASP A 236 4.13 8.29 34.78
C ASP A 236 5.32 9.08 34.22
N ASP A 237 5.78 8.82 32.98
CA ASP A 237 6.76 9.69 32.32
C ASP A 237 6.14 11.07 32.00
N PRO A 238 6.49 12.15 32.73
CA PRO A 238 5.89 13.47 32.49
C PRO A 238 6.28 14.05 31.13
N ALA A 239 7.38 13.58 30.53
CA ALA A 239 7.79 13.98 29.19
C ALA A 239 6.87 13.37 28.12
N ALA A 240 6.42 12.12 28.30
CA ALA A 240 5.47 11.47 27.40
C ALA A 240 4.11 12.21 27.40
N HIS A 241 3.62 12.62 28.59
CA HIS A 241 2.40 13.41 28.70
C HIS A 241 2.50 14.80 28.06
N ARG A 242 3.64 15.49 28.22
CA ARG A 242 3.89 16.78 27.55
C ARG A 242 3.91 16.62 26.03
N ALA A 243 4.66 15.65 25.52
CA ALA A 243 4.74 15.39 24.09
C ALA A 243 3.36 15.06 23.48
N ALA A 244 2.56 14.23 24.17
CA ALA A 244 1.19 13.94 23.75
C ALA A 244 0.30 15.20 23.75
N GLY A 245 0.41 16.05 24.77
CA GLY A 245 -0.30 17.34 24.84
C GLY A 245 0.08 18.28 23.70
N ASP A 246 1.37 18.37 23.35
CA ASP A 246 1.87 19.20 22.25
C ASP A 246 1.32 18.72 20.90
N VAL A 247 1.29 17.40 20.67
CA VAL A 247 0.69 16.81 19.46
C VAL A 247 -0.81 17.11 19.39
N VAL A 248 -1.56 16.94 20.48
CA VAL A 248 -2.99 17.26 20.52
C VAL A 248 -3.22 18.74 20.20
N ALA A 249 -2.46 19.65 20.82
CA ALA A 249 -2.58 21.09 20.58
C ALA A 249 -2.26 21.44 19.12
N GLN A 250 -1.25 20.80 18.53
CA GLN A 250 -0.89 20.96 17.13
C GLN A 250 -1.98 20.45 16.19
N LEU A 251 -2.56 19.27 16.46
CA LEU A 251 -3.65 18.69 15.67
C LEU A 251 -4.90 19.58 15.69
N VAL A 252 -5.31 20.04 16.88
CA VAL A 252 -6.45 20.95 17.01
C VAL A 252 -6.24 22.22 16.17
N ARG A 253 -5.05 22.82 16.24
CA ARG A 253 -4.71 24.01 15.45
C ARG A 253 -4.77 23.71 13.94
N LEU A 254 -4.11 22.65 13.48
CA LEU A 254 -4.07 22.29 12.06
C LEU A 254 -5.46 21.97 11.50
N ARG A 255 -6.32 21.29 12.29
CA ARG A 255 -7.71 21.02 11.91
C ARG A 255 -8.54 22.29 11.83
N ALA A 256 -8.37 23.23 12.76
CA ALA A 256 -9.05 24.52 12.74
C ALA A 256 -8.63 25.38 11.53
N GLU A 257 -7.37 25.26 11.09
CA GLU A 257 -6.83 25.92 9.89
C GLU A 257 -7.18 25.19 8.57
N GLY A 258 -7.86 24.04 8.62
CA GLY A 258 -8.18 23.23 7.44
C GLY A 258 -6.99 22.49 6.81
N ARG A 259 -5.84 22.44 7.50
CA ARG A 259 -4.57 21.87 7.02
C ARG A 259 -4.48 20.37 7.30
N SER A 260 -5.40 19.62 6.67
CA SER A 260 -5.59 18.21 7.00
C SER A 260 -4.44 17.29 6.63
N GLY A 261 -3.68 17.61 5.58
CA GLY A 261 -2.50 16.85 5.18
C GLY A 261 -1.37 16.95 6.19
N GLU A 262 -1.12 18.14 6.75
CA GLU A 262 -0.09 18.33 7.77
C GLU A 262 -0.45 17.66 9.10
N ALA A 263 -1.74 17.67 9.46
CA ALA A 263 -2.21 16.92 10.61
C ALA A 263 -2.01 15.40 10.44
N HIS A 264 -2.12 14.89 9.21
CA HIS A 264 -1.79 13.49 8.92
C HIS A 264 -0.28 13.21 9.08
N VAL A 265 0.60 14.11 8.61
CA VAL A 265 2.05 13.97 8.82
C VAL A 265 2.40 13.88 10.30
N VAL A 266 1.80 14.74 11.14
CA VAL A 266 1.97 14.69 12.60
C VAL A 266 1.57 13.33 13.18
N LEU A 267 0.49 12.72 12.68
CA LEU A 267 0.04 11.41 13.13
C LEU A 267 0.96 10.28 12.66
N CYS A 268 1.50 10.34 11.43
CA CYS A 268 2.49 9.40 10.93
C CYS A 268 3.78 9.46 11.77
N GLU A 269 4.29 10.67 12.05
CA GLU A 269 5.46 10.86 12.92
C GLU A 269 5.22 10.33 14.32
N ALA A 270 4.01 10.56 14.86
CA ALA A 270 3.62 10.08 16.18
C ALA A 270 3.44 8.56 16.25
N ALA A 271 2.97 7.92 15.17
CA ALA A 271 2.84 6.46 15.10
C ALA A 271 4.21 5.75 15.17
N ALA A 272 5.28 6.41 14.71
CA ALA A 272 6.65 5.91 14.78
C ALA A 272 7.34 6.15 16.14
N TRP A 273 6.64 6.71 17.13
CA TRP A 273 7.19 6.89 18.47
C TRP A 273 7.49 5.53 19.14
N PRO A 274 8.40 5.51 20.16
CA PRO A 274 8.59 4.33 20.97
C PRO A 274 7.27 3.81 21.53
N ALA A 275 7.05 2.49 21.44
CA ALA A 275 5.75 1.86 21.71
C ALA A 275 5.11 2.28 23.05
N GLY A 276 5.91 2.43 24.12
CA GLY A 276 5.41 2.83 25.43
C GLY A 276 4.85 4.26 25.52
N ARG A 277 5.06 5.12 24.50
CA ARG A 277 4.46 6.47 24.44
C ARG A 277 3.11 6.49 23.71
N LEU A 278 2.82 5.47 22.89
CA LEU A 278 1.60 5.40 22.08
C LEU A 278 0.32 5.34 22.93
N PRO A 279 0.25 4.61 24.06
CA PRO A 279 -0.93 4.62 24.93
C PRO A 279 -1.26 6.00 25.51
N VAL A 280 -0.23 6.76 25.89
CA VAL A 280 -0.40 8.11 26.44
C VAL A 280 -1.00 9.04 25.40
N LEU A 281 -0.52 8.97 24.16
CA LEU A 281 -1.07 9.75 23.05
C LEU A 281 -2.51 9.33 22.70
N ALA A 282 -2.78 8.02 22.61
CA ALA A 282 -4.13 7.51 22.34
C ALA A 282 -5.15 7.97 23.39
N ALA A 283 -4.77 7.95 24.67
CA ALA A 283 -5.58 8.47 25.77
C ALA A 283 -5.79 10.00 25.68
N ALA A 284 -4.73 10.75 25.33
CA ALA A 284 -4.81 12.20 25.17
C ALA A 284 -5.74 12.61 24.01
N LEU A 285 -5.66 11.93 22.86
CA LEU A 285 -6.54 12.16 21.71
C LEU A 285 -8.02 11.90 22.07
N ARG A 286 -8.29 10.80 22.80
CA ARG A 286 -9.63 10.47 23.30
C ARG A 286 -10.14 11.54 24.27
N GLY A 287 -9.31 11.96 25.22
CA GLY A 287 -9.63 13.01 26.18
C GLY A 287 -9.94 14.36 25.53
N ALA A 288 -9.33 14.64 24.37
CA ALA A 288 -9.58 15.84 23.58
C ALA A 288 -10.74 15.70 22.57
N GLY A 289 -11.41 14.54 22.48
CA GLY A 289 -12.49 14.29 21.53
C GLY A 289 -12.03 14.13 20.07
N LEU A 290 -10.74 13.87 19.84
CA LEU A 290 -10.13 13.70 18.52
C LEU A 290 -10.21 12.25 18.04
N GLU A 291 -11.42 11.69 18.03
CA GLU A 291 -11.66 10.27 17.70
C GLU A 291 -11.20 9.88 16.29
N ALA A 292 -11.35 10.79 15.32
CA ALA A 292 -10.91 10.56 13.94
C ALA A 292 -9.38 10.53 13.82
N ASP A 293 -8.69 11.39 14.57
CA ASP A 293 -7.23 11.39 14.62
C ASP A 293 -6.70 10.16 15.38
N ARG A 294 -7.40 9.70 16.43
CA ARG A 294 -7.08 8.42 17.10
C ARG A 294 -7.22 7.24 16.15
N ALA A 295 -8.31 7.18 15.38
CA ALA A 295 -8.52 6.12 14.40
C ALA A 295 -7.42 6.13 13.32
N THR A 296 -6.99 7.31 12.89
CA THR A 296 -5.88 7.48 11.94
C THR A 296 -4.57 7.01 12.56
N LEU A 297 -4.27 7.38 13.82
CA LEU A 297 -3.08 6.90 14.54
C LEU A 297 -3.02 5.36 14.58
N LEU A 298 -4.13 4.70 14.95
CA LEU A 298 -4.19 3.23 14.99
C LEU A 298 -4.02 2.59 13.60
N TRP A 299 -4.48 3.26 12.54
CA TRP A 299 -4.25 2.83 11.16
C TRP A 299 -2.78 2.90 10.78
N GLU A 300 -2.10 4.02 11.08
CA GLU A 300 -0.67 4.15 10.84
C GLU A 300 0.14 3.12 11.65
N MET A 301 -0.21 2.92 12.91
CA MET A 301 0.40 1.89 13.77
C MET A 301 0.24 0.48 13.19
N SER A 302 -0.87 0.20 12.51
CA SER A 302 -1.10 -1.12 11.89
C SER A 302 -0.16 -1.42 10.71
N SER A 303 0.44 -0.37 10.14
CA SER A 303 1.36 -0.42 9.00
C SER A 303 2.83 -0.51 9.41
N LEU A 304 3.14 -0.47 10.71
CA LEU A 304 4.49 -0.65 11.24
C LEU A 304 5.04 -2.06 10.94
N THR A 305 6.33 -2.31 11.17
CA THR A 305 6.88 -3.68 11.02
C THR A 305 6.18 -4.67 11.97
N PRO A 306 6.22 -5.99 11.72
CA PRO A 306 5.55 -6.96 12.58
C PRO A 306 6.00 -6.90 14.05
N ALA A 307 7.29 -6.61 14.28
CA ALA A 307 7.85 -6.45 15.62
C ALA A 307 7.35 -5.16 16.32
N GLU A 308 7.29 -4.05 15.59
CA GLU A 308 6.79 -2.78 16.12
C GLU A 308 5.28 -2.83 16.38
N LEU A 309 4.51 -3.50 15.51
CA LEU A 309 3.08 -3.77 15.73
C LEU A 309 2.87 -4.55 17.04
N ALA A 310 3.65 -5.60 17.26
CA ALA A 310 3.58 -6.40 18.49
C ALA A 310 3.93 -5.58 19.73
N ALA A 311 4.98 -4.74 19.65
CA ALA A 311 5.36 -3.84 20.73
C ALA A 311 4.27 -2.80 21.04
N ALA A 312 3.66 -2.22 20.01
CA ALA A 312 2.55 -1.26 20.14
C ALA A 312 1.30 -1.90 20.75
N ALA A 313 0.92 -3.09 20.30
CA ALA A 313 -0.19 -3.86 20.88
C ALA A 313 0.07 -4.18 22.36
N GLY A 314 1.29 -4.64 22.69
CA GLY A 314 1.69 -4.89 24.08
C GLY A 314 1.65 -3.65 24.95
N ALA A 315 2.10 -2.51 24.45
CA ALA A 315 2.03 -1.25 25.18
C ALA A 315 0.59 -0.80 25.44
N LEU A 316 -0.32 -0.92 24.45
CA LEU A 316 -1.73 -0.62 24.62
C LEU A 316 -2.41 -1.57 25.63
N ALA A 317 -2.11 -2.87 25.55
CA ALA A 317 -2.63 -3.87 26.47
C ALA A 317 -2.15 -3.60 27.91
N ALA A 318 -0.86 -3.34 28.10
CA ALA A 318 -0.28 -3.02 29.41
C ALA A 318 -0.86 -1.73 30.03
N ALA A 319 -1.24 -0.76 29.19
CA ALA A 319 -1.90 0.47 29.61
C ALA A 319 -3.41 0.32 29.86
N GLY A 320 -3.98 -0.88 29.71
CA GLY A 320 -5.42 -1.13 29.89
C GLY A 320 -6.30 -0.61 28.76
N LEU A 321 -5.72 -0.25 27.60
CA LEU A 321 -6.43 0.23 26.41
C LEU A 321 -6.83 -0.96 25.51
N ALA A 322 -7.59 -1.91 26.06
CA ALA A 322 -7.96 -3.16 25.39
C ALA A 322 -8.73 -2.94 24.07
N ASP A 323 -9.61 -1.93 24.01
CA ASP A 323 -10.36 -1.60 22.80
C ASP A 323 -9.47 -1.13 21.66
N ASP A 324 -8.52 -0.23 21.95
CA ASP A 324 -7.55 0.29 20.98
C ASP A 324 -6.58 -0.82 20.54
N CYS A 325 -6.12 -1.67 21.48
CA CYS A 325 -5.31 -2.85 21.16
C CYS A 325 -6.05 -3.82 20.22
N GLY A 326 -7.30 -4.16 20.55
CA GLY A 326 -8.13 -5.01 19.71
C GLY A 326 -8.42 -4.39 18.34
N GLN A 327 -8.60 -3.07 18.26
CA GLN A 327 -8.76 -2.37 16.99
C GLN A 327 -7.48 -2.42 16.15
N LEU A 328 -6.32 -2.14 16.74
CA LEU A 328 -5.01 -2.24 16.08
C LEU A 328 -4.80 -3.62 15.47
N LEU A 329 -5.03 -4.70 16.24
CA LEU A 329 -4.86 -6.07 15.76
C LEU A 329 -5.83 -6.41 14.61
N ARG A 330 -7.08 -5.90 14.65
CA ARG A 330 -8.03 -6.06 13.54
C ARG A 330 -7.60 -5.31 12.29
N LEU A 331 -6.92 -4.16 12.40
CA LEU A 331 -6.36 -3.46 11.25
C LEU A 331 -5.15 -4.21 10.67
N GLY A 332 -4.34 -4.83 11.53
CA GLY A 332 -3.17 -5.63 11.14
C GLY A 332 -3.47 -6.83 10.23
N VAL A 333 -4.73 -7.29 10.13
CA VAL A 333 -5.11 -8.41 9.23
C VAL A 333 -5.06 -8.04 7.74
N ALA A 334 -4.90 -6.75 7.41
CA ALA A 334 -4.71 -6.29 6.05
C ALA A 334 -3.38 -6.76 5.44
N ARG A 335 -2.41 -7.12 6.29
CA ARG A 335 -1.06 -7.56 5.91
C ARG A 335 -1.05 -8.93 5.21
N PRO A 336 -0.01 -9.23 4.41
CA PRO A 336 0.22 -10.57 3.87
C PRO A 336 0.33 -11.63 4.97
N ALA A 337 -0.04 -12.88 4.65
CA ALA A 337 -0.03 -13.99 5.61
C ALA A 337 1.34 -14.21 6.28
N ALA A 338 2.44 -14.05 5.52
CA ALA A 338 3.80 -14.16 6.06
C ALA A 338 4.09 -13.08 7.13
N GLU A 339 3.70 -11.83 6.91
CA GLU A 339 3.88 -10.77 7.91
C GLU A 339 2.97 -10.95 9.13
N VAL A 340 1.79 -11.55 8.95
CA VAL A 340 0.93 -11.93 10.09
C VAL A 340 1.58 -13.06 10.89
N ALA A 341 2.22 -14.04 10.24
CA ALA A 341 2.99 -15.06 10.93
C ALA A 341 4.13 -14.45 11.76
N ASP A 342 4.88 -13.50 11.18
CA ASP A 342 5.94 -12.79 11.88
C ASP A 342 5.42 -11.97 13.06
N ALA A 343 4.26 -11.32 12.92
CA ALA A 343 3.63 -10.55 13.99
C ALA A 343 3.19 -11.46 15.15
N VAL A 344 2.60 -12.63 14.85
CA VAL A 344 2.23 -13.63 15.86
C VAL A 344 3.47 -14.13 16.60
N VAL A 345 4.55 -14.42 15.88
CA VAL A 345 5.82 -14.83 16.49
C VAL A 345 6.41 -13.73 17.36
N ALA A 346 6.30 -12.46 16.95
CA ALA A 346 6.75 -11.32 17.74
C ALA A 346 5.92 -11.14 19.02
N LEU A 347 4.59 -11.28 18.94
CA LEU A 347 3.69 -11.27 20.10
C LEU A 347 4.01 -12.41 21.06
N ASP A 348 4.29 -13.61 20.55
CA ASP A 348 4.66 -14.77 21.38
C ASP A 348 5.98 -14.57 22.12
N ARG A 349 6.99 -14.03 21.44
CA ARG A 349 8.27 -13.67 22.09
C ARG A 349 8.09 -12.61 23.18
N ALA A 350 7.09 -11.74 23.04
CA ALA A 350 6.73 -10.73 24.03
C ALA A 350 5.81 -11.26 25.15
N GLY A 351 5.39 -12.53 25.11
CA GLY A 351 4.46 -13.12 26.09
C GLY A 351 3.00 -12.66 25.93
N LEU A 352 2.64 -12.11 24.78
CA LEU A 352 1.33 -11.53 24.47
C LEU A 352 0.42 -12.57 23.79
N GLU A 353 0.16 -13.68 24.48
CA GLU A 353 -0.58 -14.82 23.92
C GLU A 353 -2.04 -14.48 23.59
N ALA A 354 -2.68 -13.61 24.39
CA ALA A 354 -4.06 -13.20 24.16
C ALA A 354 -4.17 -12.35 22.88
N GLU A 355 -3.21 -11.47 22.64
CA GLU A 355 -3.10 -10.61 21.47
C GLU A 355 -2.75 -11.41 20.21
N ALA A 356 -1.83 -12.37 20.33
CA ALA A 356 -1.50 -13.30 19.25
C ALA A 356 -2.75 -14.09 18.80
N ARG A 357 -3.52 -14.59 19.76
CA ARG A 357 -4.79 -15.27 19.49
C ARG A 357 -5.82 -14.32 18.86
N ALA A 358 -5.97 -13.11 19.38
CA ALA A 358 -6.90 -12.12 18.84
C ALA A 358 -6.57 -11.74 17.38
N LEU A 359 -5.29 -11.62 17.03
CA LEU A 359 -4.85 -11.38 15.65
C LEU A 359 -5.21 -12.54 14.73
N LEU A 360 -4.93 -13.78 15.14
CA LEU A 360 -5.27 -14.99 14.38
C LEU A 360 -6.79 -15.15 14.19
N GLU A 361 -7.58 -14.96 15.26
CA GLU A 361 -9.03 -15.00 15.21
C GLU A 361 -9.59 -13.94 14.25
N ALA A 362 -9.04 -12.72 14.30
CA ALA A 362 -9.42 -11.65 13.38
C ALA A 362 -9.09 -12.00 11.92
N PHE A 363 -7.90 -12.56 11.67
CA PHE A 363 -7.47 -12.95 10.32
C PHE A 363 -8.35 -14.07 9.75
N VAL A 364 -8.57 -15.15 10.51
CA VAL A 364 -9.40 -16.30 10.08
C VAL A 364 -10.84 -15.87 9.80
N ARG A 365 -11.37 -14.87 10.52
CA ARG A 365 -12.73 -14.36 10.32
C ARG A 365 -12.91 -13.68 8.96
N VAL A 366 -11.89 -12.96 8.49
CA VAL A 366 -12.01 -12.10 7.29
C VAL A 366 -11.33 -12.66 6.04
N ARG A 367 -10.40 -13.62 6.20
CA ARG A 367 -9.64 -14.23 5.10
C ARG A 367 -10.20 -15.59 4.68
N THR A 368 -9.79 -16.03 3.50
CA THR A 368 -10.08 -17.38 3.02
C THR A 368 -9.31 -18.43 3.84
N PRO A 369 -9.80 -19.68 3.91
CA PRO A 369 -9.05 -20.78 4.53
C PRO A 369 -7.66 -21.00 3.91
N GLN A 370 -7.54 -20.77 2.60
CA GLN A 370 -6.28 -20.87 1.85
C GLN A 370 -5.28 -19.79 2.28
N GLU A 371 -5.70 -18.52 2.35
CA GLU A 371 -4.85 -17.45 2.87
C GLU A 371 -4.46 -17.67 4.34
N ALA A 372 -5.36 -18.24 5.16
CA ALA A 372 -5.06 -18.58 6.55
C ALA A 372 -4.06 -19.73 6.67
N ALA A 373 -4.11 -20.73 5.77
CA ALA A 373 -3.13 -21.81 5.72
C ALA A 373 -1.72 -21.29 5.41
N ARG A 374 -1.60 -20.24 4.57
CA ARG A 374 -0.32 -19.59 4.26
C ARG A 374 0.41 -19.01 5.47
N ILE A 375 -0.28 -18.71 6.58
CA ILE A 375 0.39 -18.29 7.83
C ILE A 375 1.30 -19.42 8.37
N ALA A 376 0.95 -20.68 8.10
CA ALA A 376 1.73 -21.84 8.52
C ALA A 376 2.78 -22.28 7.50
N GLU A 377 2.76 -21.76 6.27
CA GLU A 377 3.73 -22.11 5.22
C GLU A 377 5.10 -21.49 5.54
N GLY A 378 6.14 -22.33 5.67
CA GLY A 378 7.51 -21.88 5.99
C GLY A 378 7.71 -21.33 7.42
N GLY A 379 6.64 -21.18 8.20
CA GLY A 379 6.67 -20.65 9.56
C GLY A 379 7.02 -21.67 10.65
N PRO A 380 7.22 -21.22 11.91
CA PRO A 380 7.45 -22.10 13.05
C PRO A 380 6.32 -23.13 13.24
N ARG A 381 6.69 -24.38 13.57
CA ARG A 381 5.74 -25.50 13.72
C ARG A 381 4.62 -25.28 14.75
N HIS A 382 4.81 -24.36 15.70
CA HIS A 382 3.80 -24.05 16.73
C HIS A 382 2.65 -23.17 16.22
N LEU A 383 2.75 -22.60 15.02
CA LEU A 383 1.68 -21.77 14.44
C LEU A 383 0.46 -22.59 14.03
N VAL A 384 0.64 -23.83 13.56
CA VAL A 384 -0.47 -24.69 13.11
C VAL A 384 -1.48 -24.97 14.24
N PRO A 385 -1.07 -25.46 15.43
CA PRO A 385 -1.99 -25.63 16.56
C PRO A 385 -2.72 -24.34 16.96
N ARG A 386 -2.05 -23.19 16.91
CA ARG A 386 -2.63 -21.88 17.28
C ARG A 386 -3.65 -21.39 16.26
N LEU A 387 -3.36 -21.56 14.98
CA LEU A 387 -4.29 -21.28 13.88
C LEU A 387 -5.55 -22.13 13.97
N LEU A 388 -5.41 -23.42 14.26
CA LEU A 388 -6.56 -24.32 14.45
C LEU A 388 -7.38 -23.95 15.69
N ALA A 389 -6.72 -23.58 16.79
CA ALA A 389 -7.41 -23.07 17.99
C ALA A 389 -8.19 -21.78 17.68
N ALA A 390 -7.58 -20.81 17.01
CA ALA A 390 -8.25 -19.57 16.60
C ALA A 390 -9.43 -19.86 15.64
N ALA A 391 -9.27 -20.77 14.70
CA ALA A 391 -10.35 -21.15 13.78
C ALA A 391 -11.52 -21.81 14.52
N ARG A 392 -11.24 -22.64 15.54
CA ARG A 392 -12.26 -23.26 16.39
C ARG A 392 -13.05 -22.23 17.18
N GLU A 393 -12.38 -21.24 17.76
CA GLU A 393 -13.04 -20.11 18.45
C GLU A 393 -13.93 -19.29 17.50
N VAL A 394 -13.59 -19.22 16.21
CA VAL A 394 -14.46 -18.58 15.21
C VAL A 394 -15.66 -19.48 14.86
N SER A 395 -15.44 -20.74 14.47
CA SER A 395 -16.49 -21.77 14.33
C SER A 395 -15.91 -23.16 13.98
N ALA A 396 -16.64 -24.23 14.30
CA ALA A 396 -16.30 -25.59 13.88
C ALA A 396 -16.25 -25.80 12.35
N THR A 397 -16.93 -24.95 11.56
CA THR A 397 -16.83 -24.98 10.09
C THR A 397 -15.50 -24.39 9.63
N ARG A 398 -15.11 -23.23 10.17
CA ARG A 398 -13.81 -22.59 9.86
C ARG A 398 -12.63 -23.49 10.24
N GLU A 399 -12.71 -24.20 11.37
CA GLU A 399 -11.69 -25.19 11.74
C GLU A 399 -11.56 -26.29 10.67
N ARG A 400 -12.67 -26.90 10.23
CA ARG A 400 -12.65 -27.95 9.20
C ARG A 400 -12.12 -27.45 7.86
N ASP A 401 -12.53 -26.25 7.44
CA ASP A 401 -12.08 -25.65 6.19
C ASP A 401 -10.56 -25.36 6.23
N LEU A 402 -10.06 -24.88 7.37
CA LEU A 402 -8.62 -24.64 7.56
C LEU A 402 -7.82 -25.94 7.60
N VAL A 403 -8.31 -26.99 8.26
CA VAL A 403 -7.68 -28.33 8.21
C VAL A 403 -7.58 -28.83 6.77
N HIS A 404 -8.62 -28.63 5.97
CA HIS A 404 -8.60 -29.00 4.56
C HIS A 404 -7.56 -28.18 3.78
N ALA A 405 -7.54 -26.86 3.96
CA ALA A 405 -6.58 -25.98 3.28
C ALA A 405 -5.12 -26.29 3.65
N LEU A 406 -4.82 -26.55 4.93
CA LEU A 406 -3.49 -26.96 5.38
C LEU A 406 -3.04 -28.28 4.71
N ARG A 407 -3.95 -29.24 4.57
CA ARG A 407 -3.67 -30.51 3.88
C ARG A 407 -3.35 -30.30 2.40
N VAL A 408 -4.10 -29.43 1.72
CA VAL A 408 -3.87 -29.08 0.31
C VAL A 408 -2.51 -28.40 0.14
N ALA A 409 -2.13 -27.52 1.08
CA ALA A 409 -0.83 -26.85 1.12
C ALA A 409 0.35 -27.75 1.56
N GLY A 410 0.11 -29.06 1.81
CA GLY A 410 1.15 -29.98 2.25
C GLY A 410 1.68 -29.73 3.68
N VAL A 411 1.00 -28.88 4.46
CA VAL A 411 1.34 -28.59 5.85
C VAL A 411 0.74 -29.68 6.74
N ALA A 412 1.59 -30.38 7.48
CA ALA A 412 1.14 -31.42 8.42
C ALA A 412 0.30 -30.77 9.55
N ALA A 413 -1.01 -30.98 9.50
CA ALA A 413 -1.89 -30.71 10.64
C ALA A 413 -1.68 -31.82 11.69
N PRO A 414 -1.60 -31.46 12.99
CA PRO A 414 -1.46 -32.42 14.08
C PRO A 414 -2.65 -33.36 14.24
#